data_AF-A0A3B3UG08-F1
#
_entry.id   AF-A0A3B3UG08-F1
#
_cell.length_a   1.000
_cell.length_b   1.000
_cell.length_c   1.000
_cell.angle_alpha   90.00
_cell.angle_beta   90.00
_cell.angle_gamma   90.00
#
_symmetry.space_group_name_H-M   'P 1'
#
loop_
_entity.id
_entity.type
_entity.pdbx_description
1 polymer ?
#
loop_
_entity_poly.entity_id
_entity_poly.type
_entity_poly.pdbx_seq_one_letter_code
_entity_poly.pdbx_strand_id
1 'polypeptide(L)'
;MTFKLSALLLVLAAMTVLAAAQRRPERVSMRGVANLTQVLDDWRFDILTQMKGLLQNDHQSLLPDYSRINPLSEALDDLYKEFNALKERLGDLTEKFTAIESFIDEVKASRAGNPGAGPAPGPAPAPGVVPVPAPGPVQRQGGRRVIRKKTTTSTSTST
;
A
#
# COMPACT_ATOMS: atom_id res chain seq x y z
N MET A 1 80.19 -57.36 39.77
CA MET A 1 79.10 -56.38 40.00
C MET A 1 78.46 -55.88 38.68
N THR A 2 79.20 -55.80 37.58
CA THR A 2 78.74 -55.28 36.27
C THR A 2 77.70 -56.14 35.55
N PHE A 3 77.81 -57.49 35.62
CA PHE A 3 76.83 -58.39 35.00
C PHE A 3 75.41 -58.25 35.57
N LYS A 4 75.29 -58.00 36.88
CA LYS A 4 73.99 -57.81 37.54
C LYS A 4 73.32 -56.50 37.12
N LEU A 5 74.11 -55.43 36.95
CA LEU A 5 73.65 -54.14 36.44
C LEU A 5 73.23 -54.23 34.96
N SER A 6 73.98 -54.95 34.13
CA SER A 6 73.64 -55.17 32.72
C SER A 6 72.34 -55.96 32.57
N ALA A 7 72.17 -57.04 33.36
CA ALA A 7 70.93 -57.81 33.38
C ALA A 7 69.72 -56.98 33.84
N LEU A 8 69.89 -56.13 34.87
CA LEU A 8 68.84 -55.24 35.35
C LEU A 8 68.43 -54.22 34.28
N LEU A 9 69.40 -53.62 33.56
CA LEU A 9 69.11 -52.69 32.47
C LEU A 9 68.39 -53.36 31.31
N LEU A 10 68.75 -54.61 30.98
CA LEU A 10 68.11 -55.37 29.91
C LEU A 10 66.65 -55.68 30.26
N VAL A 11 66.37 -56.07 31.51
CA VAL A 11 65.00 -56.29 32.00
C VAL A 11 64.19 -54.99 32.00
N LEU A 12 64.78 -53.87 32.44
CA LEU A 12 64.11 -52.56 32.43
C LEU A 12 63.76 -52.13 31.00
N ALA A 13 64.68 -52.32 30.05
CA ALA A 13 64.45 -52.02 28.64
C ALA A 13 63.37 -52.93 28.02
N ALA A 14 63.35 -54.22 28.37
CA ALA A 14 62.30 -55.13 27.93
C ALA A 14 60.92 -54.71 28.47
N MET A 15 60.85 -54.27 29.73
CA MET A 15 59.61 -53.82 30.36
C MET A 15 59.11 -52.50 29.76
N THR A 16 59.98 -51.56 29.41
CA THR A 16 59.57 -50.32 28.72
C THR A 16 59.08 -50.58 27.30
N VAL A 17 59.72 -51.50 26.57
CA VAL A 17 59.26 -51.93 25.24
C VAL A 17 57.92 -52.65 25.32
N LEU A 18 57.72 -53.52 26.31
CA LEU A 18 56.46 -54.23 26.50
C LEU A 18 55.33 -53.27 26.94
N ALA A 19 55.63 -52.29 27.80
CA ALA A 19 54.69 -51.24 28.18
C ALA A 19 54.33 -50.30 27.02
N ALA A 20 55.31 -49.99 26.15
CA ALA A 20 55.07 -49.21 24.93
C ALA A 20 54.27 -50.00 23.89
N ALA A 21 54.47 -51.31 23.79
CA ALA A 21 53.66 -52.19 22.94
C ALA A 21 52.24 -52.40 23.49
N GLN A 22 52.05 -52.28 24.80
CA GLN A 22 50.72 -52.28 25.45
C GLN A 22 49.98 -50.95 25.31
N ARG A 23 50.66 -49.84 24.99
CA ARG A 23 50.01 -48.61 24.53
C ARG A 23 49.47 -48.85 23.13
N ARG A 24 48.32 -49.52 23.08
CA ARG A 24 47.50 -49.58 21.87
C ARG A 24 47.29 -48.13 21.41
N PRO A 25 47.54 -47.80 20.13
CA PRO A 25 47.04 -46.53 19.61
C PRO A 25 45.53 -46.53 19.89
N GLU A 26 45.00 -45.42 20.41
CA GLU A 26 43.55 -45.27 20.54
C GLU A 26 42.93 -45.71 19.23
N ARG A 27 42.26 -46.86 19.25
CA ARG A 27 41.45 -47.26 18.13
C ARG A 27 40.28 -46.30 18.20
N VAL A 28 40.38 -45.19 17.49
CA VAL A 28 39.24 -44.36 17.13
C VAL A 28 38.19 -45.36 16.68
N SER A 29 37.07 -45.37 17.39
CA SER A 29 36.07 -46.43 17.29
C SER A 29 35.50 -46.45 15.87
N MET A 30 36.14 -47.18 14.96
CA MET A 30 35.63 -47.49 13.63
C MET A 30 34.40 -48.42 13.69
N ARG A 31 33.94 -48.75 14.90
CA ARG A 31 32.68 -49.46 15.16
C ARG A 31 31.45 -48.57 14.99
N GLY A 32 31.64 -47.25 14.88
CA GLY A 32 30.61 -46.26 14.64
C GLY A 32 30.70 -45.58 13.26
N VAL A 33 31.55 -46.03 12.35
CA VAL A 33 31.44 -45.63 10.94
C VAL A 33 30.32 -46.48 10.35
N ALA A 34 29.08 -46.03 10.53
CA ALA A 34 28.05 -46.35 9.56
C ALA A 34 28.67 -46.09 8.19
N ASN A 35 28.55 -47.08 7.28
CA ASN A 35 29.10 -47.00 5.93
C ASN A 35 28.78 -45.60 5.39
N LEU A 36 29.78 -44.83 4.94
CA LEU A 36 29.61 -43.41 4.58
C LEU A 36 28.33 -43.20 3.75
N THR A 37 28.05 -44.13 2.83
CA THR A 37 26.82 -44.22 2.04
C THR A 37 25.52 -44.18 2.85
N GLN A 38 25.45 -44.88 3.99
CA GLN A 38 24.30 -44.90 4.89
C GLN A 38 24.10 -43.55 5.60
N VAL A 39 25.18 -42.92 6.09
CA VAL A 39 25.10 -41.58 6.69
C VAL A 39 24.62 -40.55 5.66
N LEU A 40 25.11 -40.65 4.42
CA LEU A 40 24.66 -39.81 3.32
C LEU A 40 23.20 -40.05 2.96
N ASP A 41 22.73 -41.31 2.98
CA ASP A 41 21.34 -41.64 2.65
C ASP A 41 20.37 -41.19 3.76
N ASP A 42 20.76 -41.35 5.03
CA ASP A 42 20.02 -40.85 6.19
C ASP A 42 19.92 -39.31 6.12
N TRP A 43 21.02 -38.62 5.84
CA TRP A 43 21.02 -37.16 5.69
C TRP A 43 20.17 -36.70 4.50
N ARG A 44 20.25 -37.41 3.36
CA ARG A 44 19.40 -37.14 2.20
C ARG A 44 17.93 -37.24 2.59
N PHE A 45 17.55 -38.31 3.30
CA PHE A 45 16.17 -38.52 3.72
C PHE A 45 15.71 -37.43 4.69
N ASP A 46 16.54 -37.07 5.66
CA ASP A 46 16.22 -36.08 6.69
C ASP A 46 16.03 -34.68 6.07
N ILE A 47 16.94 -34.26 5.18
CA ILE A 47 16.84 -32.99 4.44
C ILE A 47 15.58 -32.96 3.56
N LEU A 48 15.31 -34.03 2.79
CA LEU A 48 14.13 -34.08 1.93
C LEU A 48 12.83 -34.08 2.72
N THR A 49 12.81 -34.77 3.86
CA THR A 49 11.64 -34.82 4.75
C THR A 49 11.41 -33.47 5.41
N GLN A 50 12.46 -32.82 5.90
CA GLN A 50 12.40 -31.48 6.47
C GLN A 50 11.95 -30.45 5.44
N MET A 51 12.50 -30.48 4.23
CA MET A 51 12.12 -29.56 3.16
C MET A 51 10.66 -29.78 2.72
N LYS A 52 10.22 -31.04 2.58
CA LYS A 52 8.81 -31.36 2.33
C LYS A 52 7.90 -30.85 3.46
N GLY A 53 8.33 -31.00 4.71
CA GLY A 53 7.62 -30.51 5.89
C GLY A 53 7.43 -29.01 5.85
N LEU A 54 8.49 -28.26 5.56
CA LEU A 54 8.43 -26.80 5.41
C LEU A 54 7.56 -26.38 4.22
N LEU A 55 7.70 -27.02 3.06
CA LEU A 55 6.92 -26.68 1.87
C LEU A 55 5.41 -26.96 2.02
N GLN A 56 5.03 -27.95 2.84
CA GLN A 56 3.64 -28.31 3.06
C GLN A 56 3.00 -27.53 4.21
N ASN A 57 3.71 -27.37 5.32
CA ASN A 57 3.14 -26.81 6.55
C ASN A 57 3.52 -25.35 6.80
N ASP A 58 4.65 -24.89 6.24
CA ASP A 58 5.22 -23.58 6.50
C ASP A 58 5.72 -22.91 5.21
N HIS A 59 4.90 -23.00 4.17
CA HIS A 59 5.18 -22.44 2.84
C HIS A 59 5.31 -20.91 2.87
N GLN A 60 4.76 -20.26 3.89
CA GLN A 60 4.84 -18.82 4.12
C GLN A 60 6.25 -18.37 4.54
N SER A 61 7.01 -19.21 5.25
CA SER A 61 8.41 -18.92 5.63
C SER A 61 9.39 -19.03 4.45
N LEU A 62 9.04 -19.81 3.42
CA LEU A 62 9.87 -20.00 2.22
C LEU A 62 9.55 -18.99 1.11
N LEU A 63 8.30 -18.52 1.06
CA LEU A 63 7.86 -17.52 0.09
C LEU A 63 7.27 -16.31 0.82
N PRO A 64 8.11 -15.48 1.45
CA PRO A 64 7.69 -14.24 2.14
C PRO A 64 7.04 -13.22 1.21
N ASP A 65 7.08 -13.42 -0.10
CA ASP A 65 6.38 -12.57 -1.07
C ASP A 65 4.96 -13.06 -1.34
N TYR A 66 4.66 -14.34 -1.16
CA TYR A 66 3.29 -14.86 -1.25
C TYR A 66 2.47 -14.58 0.02
N SER A 67 3.14 -14.44 1.18
CA SER A 67 2.48 -13.99 2.42
C SER A 67 1.97 -12.55 2.34
N ARG A 68 2.57 -11.71 1.49
CA ARG A 68 2.15 -10.33 1.24
C ARG A 68 0.98 -10.19 0.27
N ILE A 69 0.68 -11.24 -0.50
CA ILE A 69 -0.42 -11.21 -1.48
C ILE A 69 -1.78 -11.28 -0.78
N ASN A 70 -1.88 -11.98 0.36
CA ASN A 70 -3.14 -12.09 1.11
C ASN A 70 -3.70 -10.74 1.61
N PRO A 71 -2.94 -9.88 2.33
CA PRO A 71 -3.45 -8.57 2.73
C PRO A 71 -3.73 -7.65 1.53
N LEU A 72 -3.05 -7.87 0.40
CA LEU A 72 -3.32 -7.14 -0.83
C LEU A 72 -4.66 -7.56 -1.46
N SER A 73 -5.02 -8.85 -1.36
CA SER A 73 -6.33 -9.34 -1.81
C SER A 73 -7.48 -8.81 -0.94
N GLU A 74 -7.26 -8.67 0.36
CA GLU A 74 -8.24 -8.10 1.29
C GLU A 74 -8.43 -6.60 1.06
N ALA A 75 -7.33 -5.86 0.89
CA ALA A 75 -7.37 -4.45 0.51
C ALA A 75 -8.08 -4.21 -0.83
N LEU A 76 -7.94 -5.13 -1.80
CA LEU A 76 -8.67 -5.08 -3.07
C LEU A 76 -10.18 -5.34 -2.90
N ASP A 77 -10.58 -6.29 -2.05
CA ASP A 77 -11.98 -6.56 -1.75
C ASP A 77 -12.66 -5.37 -1.06
N ASP A 78 -11.96 -4.74 -0.11
CA ASP A 78 -12.44 -3.55 0.57
C ASP A 78 -12.54 -2.34 -0.38
N LEU A 79 -11.54 -2.14 -1.25
CA LEU A 79 -11.61 -1.11 -2.28
C LEU A 79 -12.80 -1.33 -3.24
N TYR A 80 -13.12 -2.58 -3.56
CA TYR A 80 -14.27 -2.91 -4.38
C TYR A 80 -15.60 -2.58 -3.69
N LYS A 81 -15.70 -2.81 -2.37
CA LYS A 81 -16.87 -2.40 -1.58
C LYS A 81 -17.00 -0.88 -1.53
N GLU A 82 -15.90 -0.16 -1.28
CA GLU A 82 -15.88 1.30 -1.27
C GLU A 82 -16.26 1.90 -2.63
N PHE A 83 -15.78 1.31 -3.72
CA PHE A 83 -16.16 1.70 -5.07
C PHE A 83 -17.65 1.52 -5.32
N ASN A 84 -18.24 0.40 -4.88
CA ASN A 84 -19.67 0.18 -4.99
C ASN A 84 -20.50 1.15 -4.12
N ALA A 85 -20.05 1.44 -2.89
CA ALA A 85 -20.67 2.45 -2.05
C ALA A 85 -20.58 3.85 -2.68
N LEU A 86 -19.45 4.17 -3.32
CA LEU A 86 -19.29 5.42 -4.07
C LEU A 86 -20.24 5.50 -5.26
N LYS A 87 -20.42 4.38 -5.98
CA LYS A 87 -21.35 4.28 -7.10
C LYS A 87 -22.80 4.50 -6.64
N GLU A 88 -23.19 3.93 -5.52
CA GLU A 88 -24.50 4.16 -4.90
C GLU A 88 -24.69 5.64 -4.54
N ARG A 89 -23.69 6.24 -3.89
CA ARG A 89 -23.70 7.66 -3.51
C ARG A 89 -23.76 8.61 -4.73
N LEU A 90 -23.16 8.22 -5.86
CA LEU A 90 -23.30 8.94 -7.13
C LEU A 90 -24.71 8.80 -7.70
N GLY A 91 -25.31 7.60 -7.62
CA GLY A 91 -26.72 7.38 -7.96
C GLY A 91 -27.64 8.31 -7.17
N ASP A 92 -27.50 8.31 -5.84
CA ASP A 92 -28.26 9.19 -4.95
C ASP A 92 -28.08 10.67 -5.28
N LEU A 93 -26.86 11.08 -5.64
CA LEU A 93 -26.57 12.47 -5.99
C LEU A 93 -27.21 12.84 -7.34
N THR A 94 -27.18 11.94 -8.32
CA THR A 94 -27.86 12.13 -9.61
C THR A 94 -29.38 12.23 -9.45
N GLU A 95 -29.99 11.42 -8.59
CA GLU A 95 -31.41 11.53 -8.27
C GLU A 95 -31.74 12.88 -7.64
N LYS A 96 -30.89 13.34 -6.70
CA LYS A 96 -31.03 14.68 -6.09
C LYS A 96 -30.92 15.80 -7.12
N PHE A 97 -30.00 15.71 -8.07
CA PHE A 97 -29.91 16.70 -9.16
C PHE A 97 -31.17 16.71 -10.01
N THR A 98 -31.69 15.54 -10.39
CA THR A 98 -32.94 15.42 -11.15
C THR A 98 -34.13 16.05 -10.40
N ALA A 99 -34.23 15.81 -9.09
CA ALA A 99 -35.28 16.41 -8.25
C ALA A 99 -35.14 17.94 -8.11
N ILE A 100 -33.90 18.45 -8.04
CA ILE A 100 -33.64 19.89 -8.01
C ILE A 100 -33.98 20.52 -9.36
N GLU A 101 -33.66 19.87 -10.47
CA GLU A 101 -34.03 20.33 -11.82
C GLU A 101 -35.55 20.41 -11.97
N SER A 102 -36.29 19.38 -11.54
CA SER A 102 -37.75 19.43 -11.59
C SER A 102 -38.35 20.52 -10.70
N PHE A 103 -37.77 20.75 -9.52
CA PHE A 103 -38.19 21.84 -8.63
C PHE A 103 -37.96 23.22 -9.26
N ILE A 104 -36.82 23.42 -9.93
CA ILE A 104 -36.53 24.66 -10.65
C ILE A 104 -37.52 24.85 -11.80
N ASP A 105 -37.84 23.80 -12.55
CA ASP A 105 -38.84 23.85 -13.62
C ASP A 105 -40.24 24.18 -13.10
N GLU A 106 -40.65 23.61 -11.96
CA GLU A 106 -41.93 23.92 -11.31
C GLU A 106 -42.00 25.36 -10.80
N VAL A 107 -40.93 25.88 -10.17
CA VAL A 107 -40.86 27.29 -9.73
C VAL A 107 -40.90 28.23 -10.93
N LYS A 108 -40.21 27.90 -12.02
CA LYS A 108 -40.21 28.68 -13.26
C LYS A 108 -41.58 28.64 -13.94
N ALA A 109 -42.21 27.48 -13.99
CA ALA A 109 -43.56 27.30 -14.50
C ALA A 109 -44.60 28.06 -13.66
N SER A 110 -44.48 28.04 -12.33
CA SER A 110 -45.33 28.84 -11.43
C SER A 110 -45.16 30.34 -11.64
N ARG A 111 -43.94 30.79 -11.96
CA ARG A 111 -43.67 32.19 -12.30
C ARG A 111 -44.19 32.59 -13.67
N ALA A 112 -44.16 31.68 -14.65
CA ALA A 112 -44.69 31.92 -16.00
C ALA A 112 -46.22 31.76 -16.08
N GLY A 113 -46.79 30.89 -15.23
CA GLY A 113 -48.21 30.60 -15.14
C GLY A 113 -48.98 31.53 -14.22
N ASN A 114 -48.32 32.47 -13.53
CA ASN A 114 -48.99 33.56 -12.82
C ASN A 114 -49.37 34.67 -13.83
N PRO A 115 -50.64 34.77 -14.28
CA PRO A 115 -51.07 35.80 -15.22
C PRO A 115 -51.21 37.17 -14.53
N GLY A 116 -50.93 37.26 -13.23
CA GLY A 116 -51.12 38.46 -12.42
C GLY A 116 -49.96 39.48 -12.46
N ALA A 117 -48.84 39.18 -13.12
CA ALA A 117 -47.78 40.15 -13.35
C ALA A 117 -47.93 40.82 -14.73
N GLY A 118 -49.13 41.37 -14.99
CA GLY A 118 -49.29 42.36 -16.06
C GLY A 118 -48.37 43.56 -15.80
N PRO A 119 -47.94 44.29 -16.86
CA PRO A 119 -47.18 45.52 -16.66
C PRO A 119 -48.02 46.44 -15.77
N ALA A 120 -47.40 46.96 -14.71
CA ALA A 120 -48.05 47.85 -13.76
C ALA A 120 -48.90 48.89 -14.53
N PRO A 121 -50.17 49.14 -14.13
CA PRO A 121 -50.95 50.21 -14.74
C PRO A 121 -50.15 51.49 -14.57
N GLY A 122 -49.79 52.10 -15.70
CA GLY A 122 -49.14 53.41 -15.71
C GLY A 122 -49.95 54.38 -14.84
N PRO A 123 -49.30 55.34 -14.17
CA PRO A 123 -50.00 56.28 -13.30
C PRO A 123 -51.10 56.99 -14.09
N ALA A 124 -52.34 56.94 -13.58
CA ALA A 124 -53.46 57.70 -14.10
C ALA A 124 -53.16 59.21 -14.02
N PRO A 125 -53.60 60.01 -15.00
CA PRO A 125 -53.19 61.41 -15.12
C PRO A 125 -53.87 62.27 -14.05
N ALA A 126 -53.07 62.96 -13.24
CA ALA A 126 -53.57 64.01 -12.35
C ALA A 126 -54.01 65.23 -13.19
N PRO A 127 -55.09 65.93 -12.79
CA PRO A 127 -55.64 67.03 -13.56
C PRO A 127 -54.78 68.29 -13.44
N GLY A 128 -54.25 68.72 -14.59
CA GLY A 128 -53.99 70.13 -14.91
C GLY A 128 -52.75 70.78 -14.30
N VAL A 129 -51.63 70.73 -15.02
CA VAL A 129 -50.79 71.92 -15.30
C VAL A 129 -50.17 71.76 -16.71
N VAL A 130 -50.28 72.82 -17.50
CA VAL A 130 -49.81 73.02 -18.89
C VAL A 130 -48.29 72.90 -19.08
N PRO A 131 -47.78 72.72 -20.33
CA PRO A 131 -46.52 72.02 -20.63
C PRO A 131 -45.32 72.96 -20.82
N VAL A 132 -44.11 72.49 -20.52
CA VAL A 132 -42.84 73.13 -20.92
C VAL A 132 -41.86 72.05 -21.42
N PRO A 133 -41.15 72.25 -22.56
CA PRO A 133 -40.66 71.17 -23.41
C PRO A 133 -39.26 70.65 -23.05
N ALA A 134 -38.98 69.43 -23.53
CA ALA A 134 -37.74 68.67 -23.43
C ALA A 134 -36.50 69.40 -24.01
N PRO A 135 -35.30 68.90 -23.68
CA PRO A 135 -34.37 68.58 -24.76
C PRO A 135 -33.66 67.22 -24.58
N GLY A 136 -33.84 66.35 -25.58
CA GLY A 136 -32.74 65.63 -26.25
C GLY A 136 -32.17 64.33 -25.63
N PRO A 137 -32.06 63.21 -26.40
CA PRO A 137 -31.28 62.04 -26.01
C PRO A 137 -29.84 62.17 -26.51
N VAL A 138 -28.85 61.78 -25.70
CA VAL A 138 -27.47 61.58 -26.18
C VAL A 138 -27.05 60.14 -25.91
N GLN A 139 -26.93 59.39 -27.00
CA GLN A 139 -26.33 58.07 -27.08
C GLN A 139 -24.80 58.14 -27.05
N ARG A 140 -24.20 57.05 -26.54
CA ARG A 140 -22.90 56.46 -26.91
C ARG A 140 -21.62 57.26 -26.64
N GLN A 141 -20.77 56.65 -25.81
CA GLN A 141 -19.40 56.21 -26.13
C GLN A 141 -18.89 55.46 -24.87
N GLY A 142 -18.35 54.25 -24.93
CA GLY A 142 -17.32 53.79 -25.85
C GLY A 142 -16.01 53.67 -25.07
N GLY A 143 -15.65 52.43 -24.69
CA GLY A 143 -14.26 51.97 -24.67
C GLY A 143 -13.27 52.51 -23.62
N ARG A 144 -12.86 51.57 -22.75
CA ARG A 144 -11.45 51.18 -22.47
C ARG A 144 -10.56 52.11 -21.65
N ARG A 145 -10.10 51.58 -20.50
CA ARG A 145 -8.70 51.64 -19.99
C ARG A 145 -8.61 50.79 -18.71
N VAL A 146 -8.20 49.52 -18.79
CA VAL A 146 -6.82 49.03 -18.56
C VAL A 146 -6.05 49.87 -17.56
N ILE A 147 -5.89 49.37 -16.33
CA ILE A 147 -4.73 49.69 -15.50
C ILE A 147 -4.17 48.40 -14.91
N ARG A 148 -2.87 48.26 -15.14
CA ARG A 148 -1.92 47.21 -14.76
C ARG A 148 -1.60 47.23 -13.26
N LYS A 149 -0.85 46.18 -12.89
CA LYS A 149 0.07 45.95 -11.73
C LYS A 149 -0.59 45.22 -10.55
N LYS A 150 0.06 44.25 -9.89
CA LYS A 150 1.50 43.94 -9.79
C LYS A 150 1.72 42.45 -9.48
N THR A 151 2.73 41.87 -10.11
CA THR A 151 3.35 40.56 -9.85
C THR A 151 3.97 40.50 -8.46
N THR A 152 3.85 39.39 -7.73
CA THR A 152 4.95 38.87 -6.89
C THR A 152 4.87 37.35 -6.84
N THR A 153 5.97 36.75 -7.30
CA THR A 153 6.31 35.33 -7.32
C THR A 153 7.16 35.02 -6.09
N SER A 154 6.94 33.86 -5.47
CA SER A 154 7.92 33.09 -4.66
C SER A 154 7.22 31.77 -4.31
N THR A 155 7.42 30.63 -4.97
CA THR A 155 8.62 29.78 -5.21
C THR A 155 9.20 29.15 -3.95
N SER A 156 9.13 27.81 -3.94
CA SER A 156 9.94 26.78 -3.24
C SER A 156 9.83 26.72 -1.70
N THR A 157 9.88 25.55 -1.05
CA THR A 157 11.01 24.61 -1.10
C THR A 157 10.66 23.23 -0.54
N SER A 158 11.21 22.22 -1.22
CA SER A 158 11.33 20.81 -0.86
C SER A 158 12.13 20.62 0.43
N THR A 159 11.74 19.68 1.28
CA THR A 159 12.68 18.92 2.15
C THR A 159 12.09 17.56 2.44
#